data_AF-A0AAW0BUF8-F1
#
_entry.id   AF-A0AAW0BUF8-F1
#
_cell.length_a   1.000
_cell.length_b   1.000
_cell.length_c   1.000
_cell.angle_alpha   90.00
_cell.angle_beta   90.00
_cell.angle_gamma   90.00
#
_symmetry.space_group_name_H-M   'P 1'
#
loop_
_entity.id
_entity.type
_entity.pdbx_description
1 polymer ?
#
loop_
_entity_poly.entity_id
_entity_poly.type
_entity_poly.pdbx_seq_one_letter_code
_entity_poly.pdbx_strand_id
1 'polypeptide(L)'
;MSPATTSTSTSSVTPINRGSSPEVDLEDDPDNPRNNIVRKSPLKPAMNERRKAGARFTRRSQEFIEKCENLAEETSCWLFIAAQHPNATEPFYHYSSPKLIRDAKTDVEDITNLFNTLFTNLKTARQQDTLDLTKKLHDIEENFASTSQHLTDTLNEVAEHEKRIAEQEEQLNQYKALLAQQQQQSK
;
A
#
# COMPACT_ATOMS: atom_id res chain seq x y z
N MET A 1 24.05 47.01 -25.20
CA MET A 1 24.19 46.59 -23.78
C MET A 1 22.79 46.66 -23.19
N SER A 2 22.16 45.50 -23.04
CA SER A 2 20.80 45.34 -22.51
C SER A 2 20.88 44.49 -21.24
N PRO A 3 20.17 44.81 -20.14
CA PRO A 3 20.18 43.99 -18.95
C PRO A 3 19.24 42.79 -19.10
N ALA A 4 19.72 41.64 -18.62
CA ALA A 4 19.02 40.37 -18.61
C ALA A 4 17.93 40.36 -17.51
N THR A 5 16.72 39.95 -17.91
CA THR A 5 15.62 39.60 -17.02
C THR A 5 15.81 38.17 -16.52
N THR A 6 16.02 37.98 -15.21
CA THR A 6 15.96 36.65 -14.59
C THR A 6 14.61 36.48 -13.93
N SER A 7 13.78 35.65 -14.53
CA SER A 7 12.47 35.22 -14.05
C SER A 7 12.61 34.24 -12.88
N THR A 8 12.09 34.60 -11.70
CA THR A 8 11.96 33.70 -10.56
C THR A 8 10.73 32.82 -10.75
N SER A 9 10.93 31.56 -11.11
CA SER A 9 9.86 30.55 -11.18
C SER A 9 9.54 30.04 -9.77
N THR A 10 8.44 30.52 -9.20
CA THR A 10 7.82 29.97 -7.99
C THR A 10 7.19 28.61 -8.31
N SER A 11 7.87 27.53 -7.93
CA SER A 11 7.26 26.19 -7.92
C SER A 11 6.43 26.05 -6.65
N SER A 12 5.12 26.28 -6.78
CA SER A 12 4.14 25.97 -5.75
C SER A 12 4.06 24.46 -5.57
N VAL A 13 4.61 23.95 -4.48
CA VAL A 13 4.40 22.57 -4.05
C VAL A 13 2.98 22.46 -3.51
N THR A 14 2.08 21.98 -4.36
CA THR A 14 0.72 21.59 -3.97
C THR A 14 0.80 20.46 -2.94
N PRO A 15 0.08 20.52 -1.81
CA PRO A 15 -0.01 19.39 -0.90
C PRO A 15 -0.66 18.21 -1.64
N ILE A 16 0.06 17.09 -1.68
CA ILE A 16 -0.51 15.81 -2.14
C ILE A 16 -1.62 15.47 -1.15
N ASN A 17 -2.85 15.75 -1.59
CA ASN A 17 -4.07 15.25 -1.00
C ASN A 17 -3.95 13.71 -1.01
N ARG A 18 -3.50 13.14 0.11
CA ARG A 18 -3.63 11.72 0.39
C ARG A 18 -5.11 11.48 0.54
N GLY A 19 -5.77 11.25 -0.59
CA GLY A 19 -7.04 10.56 -0.61
C GLY A 19 -6.86 9.34 0.28
N SER A 20 -7.70 9.28 1.31
CA SER A 20 -8.09 8.04 1.96
C SER A 20 -8.03 6.93 0.92
N SER A 21 -7.32 5.84 1.22
CA SER A 21 -7.45 4.61 0.45
C SER A 21 -8.92 4.49 0.09
N PRO A 22 -9.29 4.35 -1.19
CA PRO A 22 -10.65 3.94 -1.46
C PRO A 22 -10.79 2.63 -0.69
N GLU A 23 -11.60 2.64 0.36
CA GLU A 23 -12.56 1.57 0.50
C GLU A 23 -13.16 1.49 -0.90
N VAL A 24 -12.58 0.60 -1.69
CA VAL A 24 -13.28 0.06 -2.83
C VAL A 24 -14.38 -0.71 -2.12
N ASP A 25 -15.43 0.02 -1.75
CA ASP A 25 -16.77 -0.52 -1.72
C ASP A 25 -16.82 -1.26 -3.04
N LEU A 26 -16.66 -2.59 -2.94
CA LEU A 26 -17.13 -3.48 -3.98
C LEU A 26 -18.61 -3.18 -4.03
N GLU A 27 -18.97 -2.14 -4.77
CA GLU A 27 -20.31 -1.97 -5.27
C GLU A 27 -20.62 -3.32 -5.90
N ASP A 28 -21.64 -3.98 -5.35
CA ASP A 28 -22.15 -5.25 -5.82
C ASP A 28 -22.51 -5.07 -7.29
N ASP A 29 -21.54 -5.28 -8.19
CA ASP A 29 -21.73 -5.28 -9.63
C ASP A 29 -22.80 -6.34 -9.93
N PRO A 30 -24.03 -5.92 -10.26
CA PRO A 30 -25.16 -6.83 -10.40
C PRO A 30 -24.97 -7.78 -11.59
N ASP A 31 -24.04 -7.44 -12.49
CA ASP A 31 -23.75 -8.21 -13.70
C ASP A 31 -22.51 -9.10 -13.55
N ASN A 32 -21.90 -9.19 -12.36
CA ASN A 32 -20.80 -10.13 -12.13
C ASN A 32 -21.35 -11.58 -12.11
N PRO A 33 -21.07 -12.42 -13.13
CA PRO A 33 -21.65 -13.76 -13.23
C PRO A 33 -21.21 -14.69 -12.10
N ARG A 34 -20.21 -14.29 -11.30
CA ARG A 34 -19.74 -15.02 -10.11
C ARG A 34 -20.70 -14.93 -8.92
N ASN A 35 -21.68 -14.03 -8.96
CA ASN A 35 -22.62 -13.80 -7.85
C ASN A 35 -23.96 -14.54 -7.97
N ASN A 36 -24.25 -15.22 -9.09
CA ASN A 36 -25.51 -15.94 -9.26
C ASN A 36 -25.51 -17.34 -8.60
N ILE A 37 -24.98 -17.43 -7.38
CA ILE A 37 -25.16 -18.60 -6.52
C ILE A 37 -26.33 -18.28 -5.61
N VAL A 38 -27.42 -19.05 -5.69
CA VAL A 38 -28.57 -18.92 -4.79
C VAL A 38 -28.12 -19.24 -3.37
N ARG A 39 -27.99 -18.20 -2.54
CA ARG A 39 -27.56 -18.32 -1.14
C ARG A 39 -28.78 -18.23 -0.22
N LYS A 40 -28.89 -19.18 0.71
CA LYS A 40 -29.91 -19.13 1.79
C LYS A 40 -29.57 -18.13 2.89
N SER A 41 -28.32 -17.66 2.96
CA SER A 41 -27.85 -16.75 4.01
C SER A 41 -26.82 -15.76 3.45
N PRO A 42 -26.76 -14.53 4.00
CA PRO A 42 -25.79 -13.54 3.55
C PRO A 42 -24.35 -13.98 3.82
N LEU A 43 -23.42 -13.43 3.04
CA LEU A 43 -21.99 -13.62 3.26
C LEU A 43 -21.58 -13.05 4.62
N LYS A 44 -20.66 -13.75 5.29
CA LYS A 44 -20.01 -13.21 6.48
C LYS A 44 -18.96 -12.18 6.04
N PRO A 45 -18.78 -11.08 6.79
CA PRO A 45 -17.77 -10.08 6.46
C PRO A 45 -16.36 -10.67 6.49
N ALA A 46 -15.45 -10.05 5.72
CA ALA A 46 -14.04 -10.41 5.70
C ALA A 46 -13.42 -10.25 7.10
N MET A 47 -12.47 -11.13 7.44
CA MET A 47 -11.76 -11.05 8.72
C MET A 47 -10.48 -10.25 8.55
N ASN A 48 -10.36 -9.15 9.29
CA ASN A 48 -9.18 -8.28 9.26
C ASN A 48 -7.98 -8.88 10.02
N GLU A 49 -8.25 -9.72 11.03
CA GLU A 49 -7.20 -10.34 11.83
C GLU A 49 -6.61 -11.59 11.17
N ARG A 50 -5.41 -11.44 10.59
CA ARG A 50 -4.68 -12.51 9.89
C ARG A 50 -4.56 -13.83 10.67
N ARG A 51 -4.26 -13.76 11.98
CA ARG A 51 -4.11 -14.96 12.83
C ARG A 51 -5.45 -15.69 13.04
N LYS A 52 -6.52 -14.95 13.35
CA LYS A 52 -7.86 -15.52 13.49
C LYS A 52 -8.38 -16.07 12.16
N ALA A 53 -8.07 -15.40 11.05
CA ALA A 53 -8.44 -15.83 9.72
C ALA A 53 -7.80 -17.19 9.36
N GLY A 54 -6.50 -17.34 9.60
CA GLY A 54 -5.79 -18.61 9.37
C GLY A 54 -6.35 -19.76 10.23
N ALA A 55 -6.50 -19.55 11.53
CA ALA A 55 -7.04 -20.58 12.43
C ALA A 55 -8.48 -20.99 12.06
N ARG A 56 -9.32 -20.01 11.71
CA ARG A 56 -10.68 -20.29 11.26
C ARG A 56 -10.70 -20.99 9.90
N PHE A 57 -9.80 -20.62 8.98
CA PHE A 57 -9.67 -21.30 7.69
C PHE A 57 -9.35 -22.78 7.90
N THR A 58 -8.30 -23.12 8.66
CA THR A 58 -7.93 -24.52 8.91
C THR A 58 -9.10 -25.33 9.48
N ARG A 59 -9.76 -24.82 10.53
CA ARG A 59 -10.92 -25.51 11.12
C ARG A 59 -12.08 -25.68 10.13
N ARG A 60 -12.42 -24.61 9.38
CA ARG A 60 -13.54 -24.65 8.43
C ARG A 60 -13.25 -25.48 7.19
N SER A 61 -11.99 -25.55 6.75
CA SER A 61 -11.58 -26.39 5.63
C SER A 61 -11.78 -27.87 5.97
N GLN A 62 -11.46 -28.31 7.19
CA GLN A 62 -11.72 -29.67 7.66
C GLN A 62 -13.23 -29.98 7.67
N GLU A 63 -14.02 -29.16 8.36
CA GLU A 63 -15.49 -29.29 8.39
C GLU A 63 -16.12 -29.29 6.98
N PHE A 64 -15.50 -28.58 6.03
CA PHE A 64 -15.96 -28.50 4.65
C PHE A 64 -15.60 -29.77 3.87
N ILE A 65 -14.37 -30.27 4.01
CA ILE A 65 -13.93 -31.52 3.39
C ILE A 65 -14.81 -32.69 3.85
N GLU A 66 -15.10 -32.81 5.15
CA GLU A 66 -15.98 -33.86 5.68
C GLU A 66 -17.38 -33.82 5.04
N LYS A 67 -17.94 -32.63 4.77
CA LYS A 67 -19.23 -32.51 4.08
C LYS A 67 -19.14 -32.92 2.62
N CYS A 68 -18.02 -32.61 1.98
CA CYS A 68 -17.76 -32.98 0.60
C CYS A 68 -17.52 -34.49 0.46
N GLU A 69 -16.90 -35.12 1.45
CA GLU A 69 -16.79 -36.57 1.55
C GLU A 69 -18.15 -37.24 1.64
N ASN A 70 -19.00 -36.81 2.58
CA ASN A 70 -20.36 -37.34 2.72
C ASN A 70 -21.17 -37.15 1.43
N LEU A 71 -21.12 -35.95 0.82
CA LEU A 71 -21.83 -35.68 -0.43
C LEU A 71 -21.35 -36.57 -1.58
N ALA A 72 -20.04 -36.74 -1.72
CA ALA A 72 -19.45 -37.56 -2.77
C ALA A 72 -19.82 -39.04 -2.60
N GLU A 73 -19.84 -39.54 -1.37
CA GLU A 73 -20.22 -40.92 -1.06
C GLU A 73 -21.72 -41.16 -1.29
N GLU A 74 -22.59 -40.28 -0.78
CA GLU A 74 -24.04 -40.39 -0.91
C GLU A 74 -24.52 -40.31 -2.37
N THR A 75 -23.88 -39.47 -3.18
CA THR A 75 -24.35 -39.17 -4.54
C THR A 75 -23.50 -39.82 -5.63
N SER A 76 -22.35 -40.42 -5.27
CA SER A 76 -21.37 -40.93 -6.23
C SER A 76 -21.00 -39.89 -7.28
N CYS A 77 -20.89 -38.62 -6.90
CA CYS A 77 -20.52 -37.55 -7.82
C CYS A 77 -19.00 -37.43 -8.00
N TRP A 78 -18.58 -36.79 -9.10
CA TRP A 78 -17.19 -36.37 -9.27
C TRP A 78 -17.00 -35.01 -8.62
N LEU A 79 -16.13 -34.95 -7.62
CA LEU A 79 -15.85 -33.74 -6.87
C LEU A 79 -14.34 -33.55 -6.70
N PHE A 80 -13.88 -32.33 -6.96
CA PHE A 80 -12.53 -31.86 -6.68
C PHE A 80 -12.60 -30.50 -5.99
N ILE A 81 -11.90 -30.36 -4.87
CA ILE A 81 -11.85 -29.13 -4.09
C ILE A 81 -10.39 -28.85 -3.75
N ALA A 82 -9.98 -27.59 -3.89
CA ALA A 82 -8.68 -27.10 -3.45
C ALA A 82 -8.84 -25.73 -2.79
N ALA A 83 -8.17 -25.53 -1.66
CA ALA A 83 -8.21 -24.29 -0.91
C ALA A 83 -6.86 -23.99 -0.22
N GLN A 84 -6.37 -22.77 -0.40
CA GLN A 84 -5.18 -22.26 0.28
C GLN A 84 -5.50 -20.91 0.93
N HIS A 85 -5.12 -20.75 2.20
CA HIS A 85 -5.10 -19.43 2.81
C HIS A 85 -3.79 -18.71 2.45
N PRO A 86 -3.83 -17.42 2.05
CA PRO A 86 -2.64 -16.68 1.61
C PRO A 86 -1.50 -16.67 2.63
N ASN A 87 -1.84 -16.78 3.91
CA ASN A 87 -0.90 -16.70 5.01
C ASN A 87 -0.61 -18.06 5.66
N ALA A 88 -1.15 -19.16 5.13
CA ALA A 88 -0.84 -20.49 5.64
C ALA A 88 0.55 -20.93 5.14
N THR A 89 1.38 -21.40 6.08
CA THR A 89 2.68 -22.02 5.80
C THR A 89 2.50 -23.42 5.23
N GLU A 90 1.42 -24.11 5.64
CA GLU A 90 1.07 -25.44 5.18
C GLU A 90 0.69 -25.47 3.69
N PRO A 91 0.86 -26.63 3.03
CA PRO A 91 0.34 -26.86 1.69
C PRO A 91 -1.18 -26.64 1.63
N PHE A 92 -1.73 -26.49 0.43
CA PHE A 92 -3.15 -26.27 0.26
C PHE A 92 -3.93 -27.54 0.65
N TYR A 93 -5.11 -27.34 1.23
CA TYR A 93 -6.02 -28.44 1.48
C TYR A 93 -6.68 -28.81 0.16
N HIS A 94 -6.70 -30.10 -0.16
CA HIS A 94 -7.45 -30.59 -1.29
C HIS A 94 -8.18 -31.88 -0.95
N TYR A 95 -9.28 -32.10 -1.66
CA TYR A 95 -10.06 -33.31 -1.58
C TYR A 95 -10.49 -33.70 -3.00
N SER A 96 -10.35 -34.98 -3.32
CA SER A 96 -10.83 -35.57 -4.55
C SER A 96 -11.73 -36.75 -4.22
N SER A 97 -12.95 -36.75 -4.76
CA SER A 97 -13.89 -37.85 -4.55
C SER A 97 -13.30 -39.21 -5.00
N PRO A 98 -13.61 -40.32 -4.31
CA PRO A 98 -13.12 -41.64 -4.69
C PRO A 98 -13.46 -42.04 -6.12
N LYS A 99 -14.65 -41.64 -6.61
CA LYS A 99 -15.07 -41.90 -7.98
C LYS A 99 -14.21 -41.14 -8.99
N LEU A 100 -13.91 -39.87 -8.73
CA LEU A 100 -13.05 -39.07 -9.61
C LEU A 100 -11.62 -39.64 -9.67
N ILE A 101 -11.06 -40.04 -8.52
CA ILE A 101 -9.73 -40.66 -8.47
C ILE A 101 -9.71 -41.98 -9.27
N ARG A 102 -10.79 -42.79 -9.17
CA ARG A 102 -10.89 -44.05 -9.91
C ARG A 102 -10.95 -43.83 -11.41
N ASP A 103 -11.75 -42.87 -11.85
CA ASP A 103 -12.06 -42.65 -13.26
C ASP A 103 -10.95 -41.83 -13.97
N ALA A 104 -10.24 -40.95 -13.24
CA ALA A 104 -9.31 -39.98 -13.81
C ALA A 104 -8.10 -39.70 -12.89
N LYS A 105 -7.40 -40.76 -12.43
CA LYS A 105 -6.30 -40.62 -11.47
C LYS A 105 -5.19 -39.65 -11.94
N THR A 106 -4.72 -39.82 -13.17
CA THR A 106 -3.63 -39.02 -13.73
C THR A 106 -4.05 -37.55 -13.84
N ASP A 107 -5.27 -37.27 -14.29
CA ASP A 107 -5.77 -35.90 -14.39
C ASP A 107 -5.88 -35.23 -13.01
N VAL A 108 -6.29 -35.98 -11.98
CA VAL A 108 -6.33 -35.47 -10.60
C VAL A 108 -4.94 -35.09 -10.09
N GLU A 109 -3.92 -35.90 -10.40
CA GLU A 109 -2.52 -35.61 -10.03
C GLU A 109 -2.04 -34.34 -10.77
N ASP A 110 -2.33 -34.21 -12.06
CA ASP A 110 -1.96 -33.04 -12.86
C ASP A 110 -2.66 -31.76 -12.37
N ILE A 111 -3.95 -31.84 -12.06
CA ILE A 111 -4.72 -30.73 -11.48
C ILE A 111 -4.14 -30.34 -10.12
N THR A 112 -3.80 -31.31 -9.27
CA THR A 112 -3.21 -31.04 -7.95
C THR A 112 -1.86 -30.33 -8.09
N ASN A 113 -1.01 -30.77 -9.01
CA ASN A 113 0.26 -30.11 -9.31
C ASN A 113 0.06 -28.69 -9.84
N LEU A 114 -0.90 -28.50 -10.75
CA LEU A 114 -1.27 -27.19 -11.28
C LEU A 114 -1.70 -26.22 -10.17
N PHE A 115 -2.57 -26.66 -9.25
CA PHE A 115 -2.98 -25.86 -8.10
C PHE A 115 -1.82 -25.54 -7.16
N ASN A 116 -0.90 -26.48 -6.96
CA ASN A 116 0.31 -26.23 -6.15
C ASN A 116 1.16 -25.09 -6.74
N THR A 117 1.43 -25.14 -8.04
CA THR A 117 2.16 -24.10 -8.77
C THR A 117 1.41 -22.77 -8.71
N LEU A 118 0.10 -22.78 -8.95
CA LEU A 118 -0.74 -21.59 -8.89
C LEU A 118 -0.68 -20.91 -7.51
N PHE A 119 -0.91 -21.65 -6.44
CA PHE A 119 -0.88 -21.09 -5.09
C PHE A 119 0.50 -20.61 -4.68
N THR A 120 1.56 -21.29 -5.12
CA THR A 120 2.95 -20.85 -4.89
C THR A 120 3.20 -19.52 -5.61
N ASN A 121 2.86 -19.42 -6.88
CA ASN A 121 3.01 -18.18 -7.66
C ASN A 121 2.24 -17.02 -7.04
N LEU A 122 1.01 -17.25 -6.58
CA LEU A 122 0.21 -16.24 -5.89
C LEU A 122 0.84 -15.80 -4.56
N LYS A 123 1.39 -16.72 -3.78
CA LYS A 123 2.11 -16.39 -2.54
C LYS A 123 3.35 -15.56 -2.84
N THR A 124 4.15 -15.96 -3.82
CA THR A 124 5.37 -15.25 -4.23
C THR A 124 5.06 -13.86 -4.75
N ALA A 125 4.05 -13.71 -5.63
CA ALA A 125 3.62 -12.41 -6.13
C ALA A 125 3.23 -11.46 -4.99
N ARG A 126 2.41 -11.95 -4.04
CA ARG A 126 2.02 -11.16 -2.87
C ARG A 126 3.21 -10.76 -1.98
N GLN A 127 4.17 -11.66 -1.82
CA GLN A 127 5.40 -11.36 -1.06
C GLN A 127 6.21 -10.29 -1.76
N GLN A 128 6.33 -10.36 -3.09
CA GLN A 128 7.00 -9.36 -3.90
C GLN A 128 6.34 -7.98 -3.77
N ASP A 129 5.01 -7.90 -3.89
CA ASP A 129 4.26 -6.65 -3.69
C ASP A 129 4.52 -6.04 -2.30
N THR A 130 4.59 -6.90 -1.28
CA THR A 130 4.86 -6.46 0.09
C THR A 130 6.27 -5.88 0.21
N LEU A 131 7.26 -6.56 -0.38
CA LEU A 131 8.65 -6.10 -0.38
C LEU A 131 8.81 -4.79 -1.15
N ASP A 132 8.17 -4.66 -2.31
CA ASP A 132 8.24 -3.45 -3.11
C ASP A 132 7.55 -2.26 -2.42
N LEU A 133 6.47 -2.51 -1.68
CA LEU A 133 5.85 -1.49 -0.83
C LEU A 133 6.79 -1.07 0.32
N THR A 134 7.45 -2.02 0.97
CA THR A 134 8.42 -1.72 2.04
C THR A 134 9.61 -0.91 1.51
N LYS A 135 10.13 -1.23 0.32
CA LYS A 135 11.20 -0.44 -0.31
C LYS A 135 10.75 0.99 -0.60
N LYS A 136 9.57 1.17 -1.20
CA LYS A 136 9.02 2.50 -1.47
C LYS A 136 8.83 3.32 -0.21
N LEU A 137 8.38 2.69 0.89
CA LEU A 137 8.27 3.37 2.18
C LEU A 137 9.64 3.84 2.68
N HIS A 138 10.65 2.98 2.58
CA HIS A 138 12.02 3.32 2.98
C HIS A 138 12.60 4.47 2.15
N ASP A 139 12.43 4.44 0.83
CA ASP A 139 12.90 5.51 -0.07
C ASP A 139 12.20 6.85 0.26
N ILE A 140 10.91 6.80 0.59
CA ILE A 140 10.15 8.01 1.00
C ILE A 140 10.67 8.53 2.34
N GLU A 141 10.95 7.67 3.31
CA GLU A 141 11.50 8.05 4.62
C GLU A 141 12.88 8.70 4.49
N GLU A 142 13.76 8.15 3.64
CA GLU A 142 15.08 8.72 3.36
C GLU A 142 14.98 10.09 2.68
N ASN A 143 14.13 10.21 1.65
CA ASN A 143 13.88 11.48 0.98
C ASN A 143 13.25 12.52 1.91
N PHE A 144 12.40 12.09 2.83
CA PHE A 144 11.82 12.96 3.84
C PHE A 144 12.89 13.46 4.82
N ALA A 145 13.79 12.59 5.28
CA ALA A 145 14.89 12.97 6.16
C ALA A 145 15.84 13.97 5.49
N SER A 146 16.21 13.74 4.22
CA SER A 146 17.08 14.67 3.47
C SER A 146 16.41 16.01 3.22
N THR A 147 15.11 16.01 2.87
CA THR A 147 14.33 17.25 2.68
C THR A 147 14.16 18.01 3.99
N SER A 148 13.93 17.31 5.11
CA SER A 148 13.83 17.92 6.44
C SER A 148 15.16 18.54 6.88
N GLN A 149 16.29 17.89 6.57
CA GLN A 149 17.62 18.43 6.84
C GLN A 149 17.86 19.69 6.01
N HIS A 150 17.62 19.63 4.69
CA HIS A 150 17.75 20.79 3.81
C HIS A 150 16.86 21.95 4.26
N LEU A 151 15.62 21.67 4.70
CA LEU A 151 14.74 22.71 5.24
C LEU A 151 15.35 23.38 6.47
N THR A 152 15.94 22.59 7.38
CA THR A 152 16.62 23.11 8.56
C THR A 152 17.82 23.98 8.18
N ASP A 153 18.62 23.55 7.21
CA ASP A 153 19.78 24.30 6.72
C ASP A 153 19.33 25.64 6.09
N THR A 154 18.30 25.62 5.25
CA THR A 154 17.75 26.86 4.66
C THR A 154 17.15 27.81 5.70
N LEU A 155 16.53 27.30 6.77
CA LEU A 155 16.04 28.13 7.86
C LEU A 155 17.19 28.82 8.61
N ASN A 156 18.32 28.12 8.80
CA ASN A 156 19.51 28.71 9.40
C ASN A 156 20.10 29.80 8.51
N GLU A 157 20.19 29.57 7.20
CA GLU A 157 20.65 30.58 6.23
C GLU A 157 19.77 31.83 6.25
N VAL A 158 18.43 31.65 6.24
CA VAL A 158 17.47 32.76 6.33
C VAL A 158 17.69 33.55 7.63
N ALA A 159 17.86 32.88 8.77
CA ALA A 159 18.13 33.55 10.04
C ALA A 159 19.45 34.35 10.03
N GLU A 160 20.49 33.88 9.33
CA GLU A 160 21.74 34.63 9.16
C GLU A 160 21.59 35.84 8.21
N HIS A 161 20.78 35.69 7.15
CA HIS A 161 20.44 36.79 6.27
C HIS A 161 19.65 37.88 6.99
N GLU A 162 18.69 37.52 7.84
CA GLU A 162 17.93 38.46 8.67
C GLU A 162 18.83 39.25 9.62
N LYS A 163 19.80 38.59 10.27
CA LYS A 163 20.80 39.28 11.11
C LYS A 163 21.63 40.29 10.32
N ARG A 164 22.12 39.92 9.14
CA ARG A 164 22.89 40.83 8.27
C ARG A 164 22.06 42.04 7.83
N ILE A 165 20.77 41.84 7.52
CA ILE A 165 19.87 42.95 7.16
C ILE A 165 19.72 43.89 8.36
N ALA A 166 19.49 43.37 9.57
CA ALA A 166 19.37 44.20 10.77
C ALA A 166 20.64 45.02 11.05
N GLU A 167 21.83 44.43 10.88
CA GLU A 167 23.11 45.14 11.03
C GLU A 167 23.28 46.26 9.98
N GLN A 168 22.91 46.01 8.72
CA GLN A 168 22.95 47.01 7.66
C GLN A 168 21.97 48.17 7.91
N GLU A 169 20.78 47.87 8.42
CA GLU A 169 19.79 48.88 8.80
C GLU A 169 20.31 49.78 9.94
N GLU A 170 20.98 49.19 10.93
CA GLU A 170 21.61 49.95 12.02
C GLU A 170 22.69 50.90 11.50
N GLN A 171 23.60 50.42 10.65
CA GLN A 171 24.64 51.25 10.03
C GLN A 171 24.03 52.40 9.21
N LEU A 172 22.99 52.12 8.45
CA LEU A 172 22.30 53.12 7.64
C LEU A 172 21.64 54.19 8.51
N ASN A 173 21.06 53.80 9.64
CA ASN A 173 20.49 54.72 10.62
C ASN A 173 21.57 55.60 11.28
N GLN A 174 22.72 55.03 11.63
CA GLN A 174 23.87 55.80 12.15
C GLN A 174 24.36 56.84 11.13
N TYR A 175 24.51 56.46 9.86
CA TYR A 175 24.94 57.37 8.79
C TYR A 175 23.92 58.50 8.55
N LYS A 176 22.63 58.18 8.54
CA LYS A 176 21.55 59.20 8.45
C LYS A 176 21.59 60.19 9.60
N ALA A 177 21.86 59.74 10.83
CA ALA A 177 21.97 60.61 12.00
C ALA A 177 23.16 61.58 11.89
N LEU A 178 24.32 61.09 11.43
CA LEU A 178 25.51 61.93 11.16
C LEU A 178 25.24 63.02 10.10
N LEU A 179 24.59 62.64 9.00
CA LEU A 179 24.21 63.59 7.94
C LEU A 179 23.26 64.68 8.46
N ALA A 180 22.26 64.31 9.27
CA ALA A 180 21.34 65.27 9.88
C ALA A 180 22.09 66.26 10.81
N GLN A 181 23.09 65.77 11.55
CA GLN A 181 23.93 66.59 12.42
C GLN A 181 24.79 67.59 11.61
N GLN A 182 25.38 67.17 10.49
CA GLN A 182 26.12 68.08 9.60
C GLN A 182 25.23 69.17 9.00
N GLN A 183 24.01 68.84 8.59
CA GLN A 183 23.07 69.82 8.04
C GLN A 183 22.69 70.90 9.07
N GLN A 184 22.60 70.54 10.35
CA GLN A 184 22.34 71.49 11.43
C GLN A 184 23.53 72.42 11.71
N GLN A 185 24.77 71.99 11.45
CA GLN A 185 25.98 72.81 11.64
C GLN A 185 26.25 73.79 10.48
N SER A 186 25.61 73.61 9.31
CA SER A 186 25.75 74.50 8.15
C SER A 186 24.73 75.64 8.09
N LYS A 187 23.84 75.74 9.10
CA LYS A 187 22.87 76.83 9.26
C LYS A 187 23.32 77.78 10.36
#